data_AF-A0A4U9V9X6-F1
#
_entry.id   AF-A0A4U9V9X6-F1
#
_cell.length_a   1.000
_cell.length_b   1.000
_cell.length_c   1.000
_cell.angle_alpha   90.00
_cell.angle_beta   90.00
_cell.angle_gamma   90.00
#
_symmetry.space_group_name_H-M   'P 1'
#
loop_
_entity.id
_entity.type
_entity.pdbx_description
1 polymer ?
#
loop_
_entity_poly.entity_id
_entity_poly.type
_entity_poly.pdbx_seq_one_letter_code
_entity_poly.pdbx_strand_id
1 'polypeptide(L)'
;MADRSAIDTIKGYFYQFDYTILSLLKLSQDTDAITIEGIEDIDISTATEESAIQCKYYSKTEYNHSVIAEPIRWMLSHFAEYKKGKAPEIKYILRGHYKSGHDKLSLPINTQFLKTHFLTYNRTVKEVKKTFEHHNILGLTDTDLQEFIKVLEIDINAEDFENQYKEIVQLLKSYYSCSEFTAEHFFYNNALRAVKELSIKKSLKSRRVNKADFFQLIDKRQILFHEWFVIKNGEKKHFANLKKEFFTFLNVSSFERIFIIEIDTNQYTRVELKELIFIISKKWSKISKREPKPFCPYIYIHNINEKELIELKKELLSEDFKFIDGYNFNGADFNPSSIVQRADYSNQIKIKFINKITFIDGVLKATKGTKELYQFYLKQPFYQNDQASIKHIQIQINQLSNIKNII
;
A
#
# COMPACT_ATOMS: atom_id res chain seq x y z
N MET A 1 -23.34 -15.86 -24.54
CA MET A 1 -23.66 -14.48 -24.13
C MET A 1 -22.41 -13.66 -24.27
N ALA A 2 -22.46 -12.51 -24.96
CA ALA A 2 -21.33 -11.58 -24.98
C ALA A 2 -21.07 -11.13 -23.53
N ASP A 3 -19.85 -11.35 -23.04
CA ASP A 3 -19.43 -10.86 -21.74
C ASP A 3 -19.58 -9.34 -21.73
N ARG A 4 -20.44 -8.82 -20.83
CA ARG A 4 -20.71 -7.38 -20.68
C ARG A 4 -19.71 -6.72 -19.73
N SER A 5 -18.67 -7.43 -19.31
CA SER A 5 -17.63 -6.88 -18.45
C SER A 5 -16.87 -5.74 -19.15
N ALA A 6 -16.56 -4.68 -18.41
CA ALA A 6 -15.78 -3.54 -18.93
C ALA A 6 -14.27 -3.79 -18.93
N ILE A 7 -13.84 -5.06 -18.76
CA ILE A 7 -12.43 -5.43 -18.51
C ILE A 7 -11.52 -4.92 -19.63
N ASP A 8 -11.90 -5.13 -20.89
CA ASP A 8 -11.06 -4.76 -22.04
C ASP A 8 -10.99 -3.23 -22.21
N THR A 9 -12.08 -2.51 -21.92
CA THR A 9 -12.09 -1.03 -21.94
C THR A 9 -11.21 -0.45 -20.83
N ILE A 10 -11.32 -0.99 -19.61
CA ILE A 10 -10.49 -0.57 -18.48
C ILE A 10 -9.02 -0.85 -18.78
N LYS A 11 -8.69 -2.04 -19.31
CA LYS A 11 -7.32 -2.39 -19.70
C LYS A 11 -6.78 -1.48 -20.80
N GLY A 12 -7.63 -1.06 -21.75
CA GLY A 12 -7.27 -0.07 -22.77
C GLY A 12 -6.84 1.28 -22.18
N TYR A 13 -7.59 1.80 -21.20
CA TYR A 13 -7.21 3.04 -20.51
C TYR A 13 -5.92 2.90 -19.70
N PHE A 14 -5.74 1.80 -18.99
CA PHE A 14 -4.47 1.58 -18.27
C PHE A 14 -3.30 1.43 -19.25
N TYR A 15 -3.48 0.77 -20.39
CA TYR A 15 -2.43 0.67 -21.41
C TYR A 15 -1.99 2.05 -21.91
N GLN A 16 -2.94 2.95 -22.15
CA GLN A 16 -2.65 4.34 -22.52
C GLN A 16 -1.95 5.10 -21.40
N PHE A 17 -2.41 4.97 -20.15
CA PHE A 17 -1.78 5.63 -19.00
C PHE A 17 -0.36 5.13 -18.78
N ASP A 18 -0.13 3.82 -18.89
CA ASP A 18 1.19 3.23 -18.77
C ASP A 18 2.10 3.71 -19.91
N TYR A 19 1.60 3.81 -21.14
CA TYR A 19 2.41 4.31 -22.25
C TYR A 19 2.72 5.81 -22.09
N THR A 20 1.81 6.57 -21.48
CA THR A 20 2.06 7.96 -21.09
C THR A 20 3.21 8.05 -20.08
N ILE A 21 3.16 7.22 -19.02
CA ILE A 21 4.22 7.16 -18.00
C ILE A 21 5.53 6.76 -18.66
N LEU A 22 5.54 5.69 -19.46
CA LEU A 22 6.71 5.20 -20.15
C LEU A 22 7.33 6.28 -21.04
N SER A 23 6.50 7.01 -21.78
CA SER A 23 6.94 8.11 -22.64
C SER A 23 7.56 9.24 -21.81
N LEU A 24 6.94 9.64 -20.68
CA LEU A 24 7.50 10.64 -19.75
C LEU A 24 8.87 10.22 -19.19
N LEU A 25 9.03 8.94 -18.83
CA LEU A 25 10.30 8.40 -18.32
C LEU A 25 11.40 8.38 -19.38
N LYS A 26 11.03 8.18 -20.66
CA LYS A 26 11.95 8.11 -21.81
C LYS A 26 12.26 9.47 -22.44
N LEU A 27 11.58 10.55 -22.06
CA LEU A 27 11.90 11.89 -22.53
C LEU A 27 13.38 12.20 -22.27
N SER A 28 14.04 12.88 -23.21
CA SER A 28 15.47 13.13 -23.12
C SER A 28 15.76 14.31 -22.19
N GLN A 29 15.05 15.42 -22.37
CA GLN A 29 15.24 16.64 -21.60
C GLN A 29 14.17 16.82 -20.53
N ASP A 30 14.55 17.49 -19.44
CA ASP A 30 13.65 17.80 -18.33
C ASP A 30 12.52 18.76 -18.71
N THR A 31 12.75 19.58 -19.74
CA THR A 31 11.79 20.54 -20.30
C THR A 31 10.86 19.95 -21.35
N ASP A 32 11.18 18.76 -21.88
CA ASP A 32 10.29 18.06 -22.80
C ASP A 32 8.98 17.72 -22.08
N ALA A 33 7.87 17.73 -22.82
CA ALA A 33 6.56 17.64 -22.22
C ALA A 33 5.62 16.71 -22.97
N ILE A 34 4.66 16.17 -22.22
CA ILE A 34 3.55 15.40 -22.77
C ILE A 34 2.24 16.11 -22.47
N THR A 35 1.38 16.19 -23.48
CA THR A 35 -0.02 16.55 -23.32
C THR A 35 -0.85 15.27 -23.39
N ILE A 36 -1.58 14.98 -22.32
CA ILE A 36 -2.41 13.79 -22.22
C ILE A 36 -3.80 14.13 -22.77
N GLU A 37 -4.38 13.27 -23.61
CA GLU A 37 -5.68 13.49 -24.26
C GLU A 37 -5.71 14.85 -25.01
N GLY A 38 -4.78 15.02 -25.95
CA GLY A 38 -4.58 16.23 -26.73
C GLY A 38 -5.17 16.12 -28.14
N ILE A 39 -4.30 16.15 -29.15
CA ILE A 39 -4.64 15.85 -30.55
C ILE A 39 -4.99 14.37 -30.66
N GLU A 40 -4.13 13.52 -30.11
CA GLU A 40 -4.39 12.10 -29.91
C GLU A 40 -4.29 11.77 -28.40
N ASP A 41 -4.26 10.48 -28.06
CA ASP A 41 -4.20 10.01 -26.68
C ASP A 41 -3.01 10.62 -25.91
N ILE A 42 -1.86 10.75 -26.57
CA ILE A 42 -0.57 11.20 -25.99
C ILE A 42 0.16 12.06 -27.01
N ASP A 43 0.36 13.34 -26.72
CA ASP A 43 1.14 14.22 -27.57
C ASP A 43 2.48 14.56 -26.91
N ILE A 44 3.59 14.25 -27.57
CA ILE A 44 4.93 14.59 -27.12
C ILE A 44 5.37 15.89 -27.78
N SER A 45 5.89 16.82 -26.99
CA SER A 45 6.51 18.05 -27.46
C SER A 45 7.94 18.13 -26.94
N THR A 46 8.89 18.16 -27.86
CA THR A 46 10.31 18.44 -27.59
C THR A 46 10.68 19.82 -28.11
N ALA A 47 11.94 20.22 -27.97
CA ALA A 47 12.44 21.47 -28.55
C ALA A 47 12.40 21.50 -30.10
N THR A 48 12.38 20.33 -30.75
CA THR A 48 12.57 20.21 -32.22
C THR A 48 11.39 19.56 -32.93
N GLU A 49 10.60 18.75 -32.24
CA GLU A 49 9.53 17.98 -32.85
C GLU A 49 8.30 17.87 -31.93
N GLU A 50 7.14 17.82 -32.57
CA GLU A 50 5.88 17.43 -31.96
C GLU A 50 5.39 16.12 -32.58
N SER A 51 4.89 15.20 -31.75
CA SER A 51 4.28 13.96 -32.19
C SER A 51 2.99 13.71 -31.44
N ALA A 52 1.99 13.16 -32.14
CA ALA A 52 0.71 12.76 -31.58
C ALA A 52 0.55 11.25 -31.73
N ILE A 53 0.29 10.57 -30.61
CA ILE A 53 0.29 9.12 -30.51
C ILE A 53 -1.11 8.65 -30.13
N GLN A 54 -1.68 7.77 -30.96
CA GLN A 54 -2.91 7.03 -30.65
C GLN A 54 -2.55 5.60 -30.24
N CYS A 55 -3.08 5.14 -29.11
CA CYS A 55 -2.99 3.77 -28.64
C CYS A 55 -4.25 2.96 -29.01
N LYS A 56 -4.07 1.69 -29.40
CA LYS A 56 -5.13 0.70 -29.58
C LYS A 56 -4.75 -0.63 -28.97
N TYR A 57 -5.37 -1.00 -27.86
CA TYR A 57 -5.07 -2.25 -27.17
C TYR A 57 -6.22 -3.26 -27.32
N TYR A 58 -6.04 -4.24 -28.19
CA TYR A 58 -7.03 -5.30 -28.44
C TYR A 58 -6.38 -6.69 -28.41
N SER A 59 -5.77 -7.04 -27.26
CA SER A 59 -4.97 -8.26 -27.07
C SER A 59 -5.70 -9.59 -27.26
N LYS A 60 -7.04 -9.58 -27.41
CA LYS A 60 -7.85 -10.79 -27.64
C LYS A 60 -8.30 -10.94 -29.10
N THR A 61 -8.15 -9.89 -29.91
CA THR A 61 -8.70 -9.86 -31.27
C THR A 61 -7.59 -9.94 -32.32
N GLU A 62 -7.96 -10.45 -33.48
CA GLU A 62 -7.13 -10.38 -34.67
C GLU A 62 -7.19 -8.98 -35.29
N TYR A 63 -6.05 -8.46 -35.71
CA TYR A 63 -5.94 -7.21 -36.43
C TYR A 63 -6.70 -7.25 -37.76
N ASN A 64 -7.39 -6.15 -38.05
CA ASN A 64 -8.01 -5.86 -39.34
C ASN A 64 -7.90 -4.34 -39.57
N HIS A 65 -7.67 -3.90 -40.80
CA HIS A 65 -7.45 -2.47 -41.11
C HIS A 65 -8.52 -1.52 -40.56
N SER A 66 -9.78 -1.98 -40.49
CA SER A 66 -10.90 -1.21 -39.96
C SER A 66 -10.70 -0.71 -38.53
N VAL A 67 -9.94 -1.43 -37.69
CA VAL A 67 -9.76 -1.08 -36.28
C VAL A 67 -8.87 0.14 -36.07
N ILE A 68 -8.03 0.49 -37.05
CA ILE A 68 -7.14 1.66 -37.04
C ILE A 68 -7.53 2.71 -38.08
N ALA A 69 -8.45 2.37 -38.99
CA ALA A 69 -8.89 3.25 -40.07
C ALA A 69 -9.47 4.57 -39.56
N GLU A 70 -10.27 4.53 -38.48
CA GLU A 70 -10.86 5.75 -37.90
C GLU A 70 -9.82 6.70 -37.31
N PRO A 71 -8.92 6.25 -36.42
CA PRO A 71 -7.80 7.08 -35.97
C PRO A 71 -6.97 7.67 -37.10
N ILE A 72 -6.61 6.88 -38.12
CA ILE A 72 -5.84 7.39 -39.27
C ILE A 72 -6.59 8.51 -40.00
N ARG A 73 -7.93 8.45 -40.07
CA ARG A 73 -8.73 9.56 -40.64
C ARG A 73 -8.72 10.79 -39.74
N TRP A 74 -8.69 10.65 -38.42
CA TRP A 74 -8.54 11.80 -37.51
C TRP A 74 -7.17 12.47 -37.66
N MET A 75 -6.09 11.67 -37.70
CA MET A 75 -4.74 12.13 -38.01
C MET A 75 -4.68 12.89 -39.35
N LEU A 76 -5.29 12.32 -40.41
CA LEU A 76 -5.37 12.99 -41.72
C LEU A 76 -6.18 14.30 -41.68
N SER A 77 -7.23 14.36 -40.85
CA SER A 77 -8.04 15.57 -40.68
C SER A 77 -7.23 16.68 -40.03
N HIS A 78 -6.41 16.35 -39.01
CA HIS A 78 -5.48 17.31 -38.41
C HIS A 78 -4.42 17.75 -39.44
N PHE A 79 -3.86 16.83 -40.21
CA PHE A 79 -2.89 17.15 -41.26
C PHE A 79 -3.46 18.10 -42.31
N ALA A 80 -4.74 17.94 -42.68
CA ALA A 80 -5.41 18.87 -43.58
C ALA A 80 -5.53 20.29 -43.00
N GLU A 81 -5.68 20.45 -41.69
CA GLU A 81 -5.67 21.78 -41.06
C GLU A 81 -4.26 22.38 -41.00
N TYR A 82 -3.21 21.56 -40.86
CA TYR A 82 -1.82 21.99 -41.05
C TYR A 82 -1.58 22.56 -42.45
N LYS A 83 -2.02 21.84 -43.50
CA LYS A 83 -1.92 22.30 -44.89
C LYS A 83 -2.67 23.61 -45.16
N LYS A 84 -3.69 23.92 -44.34
CA LYS A 84 -4.43 25.19 -44.37
C LYS A 84 -3.80 26.29 -43.50
N GLY A 85 -2.66 26.04 -42.86
CA GLY A 85 -1.95 26.98 -41.99
C GLY A 85 -2.62 27.21 -40.63
N LYS A 86 -3.47 26.28 -40.16
CA LYS A 86 -4.24 26.41 -38.91
C LYS A 86 -3.74 25.53 -37.77
N ALA A 87 -2.84 24.60 -38.06
CA ALA A 87 -2.24 23.68 -37.10
C ALA A 87 -0.74 23.56 -37.36
N PRO A 88 0.08 23.18 -36.36
CA PRO A 88 1.51 22.91 -36.56
C PRO A 88 1.74 21.62 -37.35
N GLU A 89 2.93 21.51 -37.95
CA GLU A 89 3.43 20.26 -38.50
C GLU A 89 3.82 19.31 -37.38
N ILE A 90 3.25 18.11 -37.36
CA ILE A 90 3.51 17.10 -36.33
C ILE A 90 3.67 15.71 -36.96
N LYS A 91 4.36 14.82 -36.25
CA LYS A 91 4.41 13.39 -36.58
C LYS A 91 3.20 12.66 -35.98
N TYR A 92 2.63 11.73 -36.71
CA TYR A 92 1.50 10.91 -36.28
C TYR A 92 1.95 9.49 -36.05
N ILE A 93 1.66 8.93 -34.88
CA ILE A 93 2.06 7.58 -34.53
C ILE A 93 0.81 6.82 -34.08
N LEU A 94 0.49 5.73 -34.77
CA LEU A 94 -0.52 4.79 -34.31
C LEU A 94 0.16 3.56 -33.74
N ARG A 95 -0.07 3.29 -32.45
CA ARG A 95 0.45 2.12 -31.74
C ARG A 95 -0.69 1.17 -31.41
N GLY A 96 -0.63 -0.04 -31.91
CA GLY A 96 -1.64 -1.08 -31.72
C GLY A 96 -1.04 -2.38 -31.22
N HIS A 97 -1.75 -3.08 -30.33
CA HIS A 97 -1.41 -4.42 -29.88
C HIS A 97 -2.59 -5.37 -30.12
N TYR A 98 -2.33 -6.48 -30.83
CA TYR A 98 -3.34 -7.45 -31.25
C TYR A 98 -2.85 -8.89 -31.00
N LYS A 99 -3.79 -9.84 -30.95
CA LYS A 99 -3.45 -11.25 -30.76
C LYS A 99 -2.76 -11.87 -31.98
N SER A 100 -3.20 -11.49 -33.17
CA SER A 100 -2.80 -12.09 -34.45
C SER A 100 -3.19 -11.18 -35.63
N GLY A 101 -2.86 -11.57 -36.86
CA GLY A 101 -3.26 -10.86 -38.09
C GLY A 101 -2.33 -9.73 -38.50
N HIS A 102 -1.16 -9.61 -37.87
CA HIS A 102 -0.16 -8.58 -38.16
C HIS A 102 0.36 -8.64 -39.61
N ASP A 103 0.38 -9.83 -40.21
CA ASP A 103 0.76 -10.10 -41.59
C ASP A 103 -0.13 -9.38 -42.63
N LYS A 104 -1.35 -9.00 -42.26
CA LYS A 104 -2.28 -8.27 -43.15
C LYS A 104 -1.80 -6.85 -43.48
N LEU A 105 -0.97 -6.24 -42.64
CA LEU A 105 -0.40 -4.92 -42.90
C LEU A 105 1.03 -5.07 -43.40
N SER A 106 1.24 -4.74 -44.67
CA SER A 106 2.58 -4.58 -45.24
C SER A 106 2.99 -3.11 -45.22
N LEU A 107 4.11 -2.81 -44.57
CA LEU A 107 4.73 -1.48 -44.55
C LEU A 107 5.96 -1.44 -45.48
N PRO A 108 6.27 -0.29 -46.12
CA PRO A 108 5.52 0.96 -46.08
C PRO A 108 4.23 0.90 -46.93
N ILE A 109 3.17 1.61 -46.50
CA ILE A 109 1.94 1.73 -47.29
C ILE A 109 2.11 2.74 -48.43
N ASN A 110 1.34 2.58 -49.50
CA ASN A 110 1.23 3.55 -50.59
C ASN A 110 -0.12 4.30 -50.54
N THR A 111 -0.27 5.32 -51.37
CA THR A 111 -1.50 6.14 -51.43
C THR A 111 -2.74 5.32 -51.78
N GLN A 112 -2.61 4.32 -52.67
CA GLN A 112 -3.72 3.45 -53.04
C GLN A 112 -4.21 2.60 -51.86
N PHE A 113 -3.27 2.05 -51.09
CA PHE A 113 -3.56 1.27 -49.89
C PHE A 113 -4.25 2.15 -48.83
N LEU A 114 -3.68 3.33 -48.56
CA LEU A 114 -4.24 4.32 -47.63
C LEU A 114 -5.70 4.65 -47.99
N LYS A 115 -5.95 5.00 -49.27
CA LYS A 115 -7.30 5.29 -49.77
C LYS A 115 -8.26 4.12 -49.54
N THR A 116 -7.87 2.94 -50.02
CA THR A 116 -8.74 1.75 -50.06
C THR A 116 -9.10 1.25 -48.66
N HIS A 117 -8.11 1.18 -47.76
CA HIS A 117 -8.28 0.49 -46.48
C HIS A 117 -8.57 1.42 -45.30
N PHE A 118 -8.15 2.70 -45.36
CA PHE A 118 -8.29 3.62 -44.22
C PHE A 118 -9.22 4.81 -44.53
N LEU A 119 -9.18 5.36 -45.74
CA LEU A 119 -9.90 6.60 -46.05
C LEU A 119 -11.28 6.38 -46.67
N THR A 120 -11.57 5.19 -47.20
CA THR A 120 -12.90 4.85 -47.74
C THR A 120 -13.72 4.11 -46.69
N TYR A 121 -14.91 4.63 -46.37
CA TYR A 121 -15.80 4.03 -45.38
C TYR A 121 -17.27 4.22 -45.76
N ASN A 122 -18.12 3.33 -45.23
CA ASN A 122 -19.56 3.38 -45.46
C ASN A 122 -20.27 3.91 -44.22
N ARG A 123 -21.17 4.87 -44.39
CA ARG A 123 -22.04 5.35 -43.31
C ARG A 123 -23.48 5.42 -43.78
N THR A 124 -24.40 4.97 -42.94
CA THR A 124 -25.85 5.09 -43.20
C THR A 124 -26.29 6.52 -42.88
N VAL A 125 -26.85 7.21 -43.88
CA VAL A 125 -27.39 8.57 -43.74
C VAL A 125 -28.80 8.56 -44.30
N LYS A 126 -29.80 8.86 -43.46
CA LYS A 126 -31.23 8.79 -43.82
C LYS A 126 -31.61 7.42 -44.43
N GLU A 127 -31.25 6.34 -43.73
CA GLU A 127 -31.55 4.94 -44.13
C GLU A 127 -30.88 4.46 -45.44
N VAL A 128 -30.06 5.29 -46.09
CA VAL A 128 -29.28 4.91 -47.28
C VAL A 128 -27.80 4.76 -46.92
N LYS A 129 -27.20 3.64 -47.30
CA LYS A 129 -25.75 3.39 -47.16
C LYS A 129 -25.01 4.22 -48.22
N LYS A 130 -24.18 5.16 -47.78
CA LYS A 130 -23.32 5.97 -48.66
C LYS A 130 -21.85 5.66 -48.40
N THR A 131 -21.09 5.59 -49.49
CA THR A 131 -19.63 5.51 -49.46
C THR A 131 -19.05 6.91 -49.36
N PHE A 132 -18.12 7.10 -48.44
CA PHE A 132 -17.40 8.35 -48.23
C PHE A 132 -15.92 8.11 -48.44
N GLU A 133 -15.26 9.08 -49.07
CA GLU A 133 -13.83 9.10 -49.29
C GLU A 133 -13.24 10.29 -48.55
N HIS A 134 -12.59 10.02 -47.43
CA HIS A 134 -12.20 11.07 -46.47
C HIS A 134 -11.29 12.13 -47.06
N HIS A 135 -10.33 11.73 -47.91
CA HIS A 135 -9.42 12.66 -48.60
C HIS A 135 -10.16 13.65 -49.51
N ASN A 136 -11.20 13.20 -50.22
CA ASN A 136 -12.02 14.05 -51.08
C ASN A 136 -12.85 15.06 -50.28
N ILE A 137 -13.36 14.65 -49.10
CA ILE A 137 -14.05 15.55 -48.18
C ILE A 137 -13.12 16.66 -47.67
N LEU A 138 -11.85 16.32 -47.44
CA LEU A 138 -10.83 17.26 -46.98
C LEU A 138 -10.21 18.11 -48.11
N GLY A 139 -10.48 17.76 -49.38
CA GLY A 139 -9.91 18.43 -50.55
C GLY A 139 -8.42 18.14 -50.77
N LEU A 140 -7.92 16.97 -50.34
CA LEU A 140 -6.51 16.59 -50.42
C LEU A 140 -6.17 15.87 -51.72
N THR A 141 -5.02 16.21 -52.30
CA THR A 141 -4.48 15.58 -53.51
C THR A 141 -3.60 14.36 -53.19
N ASP A 142 -3.25 13.56 -54.19
CA ASP A 142 -2.34 12.42 -54.02
C ASP A 142 -0.95 12.84 -53.54
N THR A 143 -0.49 14.03 -53.92
CA THR A 143 0.75 14.62 -53.41
C THR A 143 0.65 14.88 -51.91
N ASP A 144 -0.47 15.44 -51.44
CA ASP A 144 -0.70 15.67 -50.02
C ASP A 144 -0.76 14.36 -49.23
N LEU A 145 -1.35 13.30 -49.82
CA LEU A 145 -1.39 11.97 -49.21
C LEU A 145 0.01 11.34 -49.12
N GLN A 146 0.88 11.57 -50.10
CA GLN A 146 2.28 11.14 -50.03
C GLN A 146 3.04 11.87 -48.92
N GLU A 147 2.79 13.18 -48.73
CA GLU A 147 3.35 13.94 -47.62
C GLU A 147 2.86 13.43 -46.27
N PHE A 148 1.55 13.16 -46.14
CA PHE A 148 0.98 12.58 -44.93
C PHE A 148 1.61 11.22 -44.58
N ILE A 149 1.81 10.34 -45.57
CA ILE A 149 2.46 9.03 -45.35
C ILE A 149 3.88 9.19 -44.80
N LYS A 150 4.62 10.25 -45.15
CA LYS A 150 5.97 10.48 -44.64
C LYS A 150 6.00 10.85 -43.15
N VAL A 151 4.92 11.43 -42.63
CA VAL A 151 4.78 11.82 -41.21
C VAL A 151 3.94 10.83 -40.40
N LEU A 152 3.43 9.76 -41.03
CA LEU A 152 2.63 8.73 -40.40
C LEU A 152 3.46 7.46 -40.12
N GLU A 153 3.52 7.08 -38.85
CA GLU A 153 4.07 5.82 -38.38
C GLU A 153 2.94 4.90 -37.88
N ILE A 154 2.95 3.64 -38.30
CA ILE A 154 1.97 2.64 -37.86
C ILE A 154 2.74 1.46 -37.27
N ASP A 155 2.60 1.24 -35.97
CA ASP A 155 3.15 0.09 -35.26
C ASP A 155 2.00 -0.76 -34.72
N ILE A 156 1.64 -1.84 -35.43
CA ILE A 156 0.65 -2.80 -34.96
C ILE A 156 1.25 -3.92 -34.11
N ASN A 157 2.57 -3.92 -33.89
CA ASN A 157 3.29 -4.90 -33.07
C ASN A 157 3.73 -4.27 -31.75
N ALA A 158 2.99 -3.27 -31.25
CA ALA A 158 3.34 -2.61 -30.01
C ALA A 158 3.36 -3.61 -28.84
N GLU A 159 4.21 -3.33 -27.86
CA GLU A 159 4.41 -4.19 -26.68
C GLU A 159 3.10 -4.44 -25.92
N ASP A 160 3.01 -5.59 -25.25
CA ASP A 160 1.85 -5.93 -24.42
C ASP A 160 1.82 -5.16 -23.10
N PHE A 161 0.63 -5.13 -22.48
CA PHE A 161 0.39 -4.38 -21.24
C PHE A 161 1.33 -4.78 -20.08
N GLU A 162 1.60 -6.08 -19.90
CA GLU A 162 2.40 -6.56 -18.76
C GLU A 162 3.89 -6.23 -18.94
N ASN A 163 4.40 -6.33 -20.17
CA ASN A 163 5.80 -5.99 -20.45
C ASN A 163 6.04 -4.49 -20.40
N GLN A 164 5.07 -3.69 -20.87
CA GLN A 164 5.11 -2.23 -20.70
C GLN A 164 5.17 -1.84 -19.22
N TYR A 165 4.32 -2.46 -18.38
CA TYR A 165 4.35 -2.27 -16.94
C TYR A 165 5.72 -2.61 -16.32
N LYS A 166 6.29 -3.77 -16.68
CA LYS A 166 7.62 -4.17 -16.20
C LYS A 166 8.70 -3.16 -16.59
N GLU A 167 8.67 -2.64 -17.82
CA GLU A 167 9.64 -1.65 -18.29
C GLU A 167 9.56 -0.36 -17.45
N ILE A 168 8.34 0.12 -17.16
CA ILE A 168 8.12 1.28 -16.30
C ILE A 168 8.74 1.07 -14.91
N VAL A 169 8.49 -0.09 -14.30
CA VAL A 169 9.04 -0.43 -12.98
C VAL A 169 10.57 -0.44 -13.02
N GLN A 170 11.20 -1.01 -14.06
CA GLN A 170 12.66 -1.01 -14.20
C GLN A 170 13.24 0.39 -14.40
N LEU A 171 12.58 1.24 -15.19
CA LEU A 171 13.00 2.62 -15.41
C LEU A 171 12.91 3.44 -14.12
N LEU A 172 11.80 3.33 -13.38
CA LEU A 172 11.63 3.99 -12.08
C LEU A 172 12.66 3.52 -11.06
N LYS A 173 12.90 2.21 -10.99
CA LYS A 173 13.91 1.59 -10.13
C LYS A 173 15.30 2.15 -10.42
N SER A 174 15.66 2.26 -11.70
CA SER A 174 16.95 2.80 -12.15
C SER A 174 17.07 4.29 -11.85
N TYR A 175 16.04 5.07 -12.16
CA TYR A 175 16.02 6.52 -11.94
C TYR A 175 16.16 6.89 -10.45
N TYR A 176 15.41 6.23 -9.57
CA TYR A 176 15.43 6.52 -8.14
C TYR A 176 16.44 5.70 -7.33
N SER A 177 17.16 4.77 -7.97
CA SER A 177 18.07 3.83 -7.30
C SER A 177 17.43 3.14 -6.09
N CYS A 178 16.19 2.65 -6.25
CA CYS A 178 15.39 2.09 -5.16
C CYS A 178 15.17 0.58 -5.30
N SER A 179 14.51 -0.03 -4.31
CA SER A 179 14.06 -1.42 -4.43
C SER A 179 12.91 -1.54 -5.44
N GLU A 180 12.72 -2.75 -5.98
CA GLU A 180 11.58 -3.07 -6.84
C GLU A 180 10.24 -2.80 -6.15
N PHE A 181 10.12 -3.22 -4.88
CA PHE A 181 8.96 -2.90 -4.04
C PHE A 181 8.64 -1.40 -4.00
N THR A 182 9.66 -0.54 -3.90
CA THR A 182 9.46 0.92 -3.88
C THR A 182 9.08 1.45 -5.27
N ALA A 183 9.71 0.94 -6.33
CA ALA A 183 9.40 1.34 -7.69
C ALA A 183 7.94 1.01 -8.05
N GLU A 184 7.49 -0.21 -7.74
CA GLU A 184 6.15 -0.71 -8.01
C GLU A 184 5.08 -0.09 -7.08
N HIS A 185 5.24 -0.25 -5.76
CA HIS A 185 4.15 0.10 -4.85
C HIS A 185 4.10 1.58 -4.47
N PHE A 186 5.18 2.32 -4.68
CA PHE A 186 5.22 3.76 -4.36
C PHE A 186 5.28 4.61 -5.63
N PHE A 187 6.33 4.51 -6.44
CA PHE A 187 6.53 5.43 -7.56
C PHE A 187 5.55 5.20 -8.72
N TYR A 188 5.34 3.96 -9.14
CA TYR A 188 4.39 3.64 -10.20
C TYR A 188 2.96 4.02 -9.80
N ASN A 189 2.52 3.68 -8.58
CA ASN A 189 1.20 4.09 -8.10
C ASN A 189 1.02 5.62 -8.06
N ASN A 190 2.06 6.37 -7.69
CA ASN A 190 2.03 7.83 -7.74
C ASN A 190 1.99 8.35 -9.18
N ALA A 191 2.74 7.73 -10.11
CA ALA A 191 2.76 8.06 -11.53
C ALA A 191 1.39 7.81 -12.19
N LEU A 192 0.78 6.65 -11.93
CA LEU A 192 -0.55 6.31 -12.39
C LEU A 192 -1.60 7.28 -11.86
N ARG A 193 -1.52 7.64 -10.57
CA ARG A 193 -2.39 8.66 -9.97
C ARG A 193 -2.23 10.01 -10.67
N ALA A 194 -0.98 10.44 -10.90
CA ALA A 194 -0.67 11.70 -11.56
C ALA A 194 -1.24 11.77 -12.97
N VAL A 195 -0.99 10.75 -13.81
CA VAL A 195 -1.51 10.68 -15.18
C VAL A 195 -3.04 10.66 -15.19
N LYS A 196 -3.67 9.87 -14.30
CA LYS A 196 -5.14 9.84 -14.15
C LYS A 196 -5.71 11.21 -13.77
N GLU A 197 -5.06 11.93 -12.86
CA GLU A 197 -5.53 13.25 -12.42
C GLU A 197 -5.38 14.31 -13.51
N LEU A 198 -4.33 14.21 -14.33
CA LEU A 198 -4.11 15.09 -15.48
C LEU A 198 -5.11 14.81 -16.61
N SER A 199 -5.38 13.55 -16.95
CA SER A 199 -6.25 13.18 -18.07
C SER A 199 -7.70 13.67 -17.92
N ILE A 200 -8.21 13.77 -16.68
CA ILE A 200 -9.58 14.21 -16.39
C ILE A 200 -9.74 15.74 -16.28
N LYS A 201 -8.67 16.53 -16.46
CA LYS A 201 -8.78 18.01 -16.41
C LYS A 201 -9.55 18.54 -17.62
N LYS A 202 -10.25 19.67 -17.47
CA LYS A 202 -11.08 20.25 -18.53
C LYS A 202 -10.26 20.91 -19.66
N SER A 203 -9.14 21.57 -19.33
CA SER A 203 -8.32 22.33 -20.27
C SER A 203 -7.06 21.57 -20.68
N LEU A 204 -6.74 21.58 -21.98
CA LEU A 204 -5.52 20.97 -22.55
C LEU A 204 -4.23 21.42 -21.85
N LYS A 205 -4.11 22.72 -21.55
CA LYS A 205 -2.96 23.27 -20.80
C LYS A 205 -2.74 22.61 -19.44
N SER A 206 -3.81 22.15 -18.80
CA SER A 206 -3.76 21.49 -17.49
C SER A 206 -3.55 19.98 -17.57
N ARG A 207 -3.58 19.41 -18.79
CA ARG A 207 -3.20 18.01 -19.06
C ARG A 207 -1.76 17.89 -19.54
N ARG A 208 -1.05 19.01 -19.67
CA ARG A 208 0.35 19.07 -20.08
C ARG A 208 1.26 19.01 -18.85
N VAL A 209 2.27 18.15 -18.90
CA VAL A 209 3.28 18.02 -17.86
C VAL A 209 4.65 17.81 -18.50
N ASN A 210 5.67 18.51 -18.01
CA ASN A 210 7.06 18.26 -18.43
C ASN A 210 7.69 17.17 -17.56
N LYS A 211 8.82 16.63 -18.02
CA LYS A 211 9.51 15.54 -17.32
C LYS A 211 9.90 15.91 -15.88
N ALA A 212 10.46 17.10 -15.66
CA ALA A 212 10.86 17.54 -14.32
C ALA A 212 9.67 17.63 -13.34
N ASP A 213 8.60 18.30 -13.75
CA ASP A 213 7.39 18.47 -12.96
C ASP A 213 6.72 17.12 -12.67
N PHE A 214 6.76 16.19 -13.62
CA PHE A 214 6.26 14.83 -13.41
C PHE A 214 7.04 14.10 -12.30
N PHE A 215 8.37 14.14 -12.31
CA PHE A 215 9.16 13.51 -11.24
C PHE A 215 8.91 14.16 -9.87
N GLN A 216 8.78 15.48 -9.82
CA GLN A 216 8.42 16.20 -8.59
C GLN A 216 7.00 15.83 -8.09
N LEU A 217 6.07 15.59 -9.02
CA LEU A 217 4.70 15.22 -8.71
C LEU A 217 4.62 13.83 -8.08
N ILE A 218 5.45 12.89 -8.51
CA ILE A 218 5.43 11.50 -8.02
C ILE A 218 6.33 11.25 -6.81
N ASP A 219 7.35 12.08 -6.58
CA ASP A 219 8.21 11.96 -5.40
C ASP A 219 7.58 12.61 -4.16
N LYS A 220 6.95 11.79 -3.32
CA LYS A 220 6.34 12.19 -2.04
C LYS A 220 7.03 11.58 -0.82
N ARG A 221 8.26 11.09 -0.97
CA ARG A 221 8.98 10.34 0.08
C ARG A 221 9.16 11.15 1.36
N GLN A 222 9.55 12.42 1.22
CA GLN A 222 9.75 13.34 2.35
C GLN A 222 8.48 13.51 3.20
N ILE A 223 7.33 13.67 2.56
CA ILE A 223 6.04 13.85 3.23
C ILE A 223 5.69 12.57 4.01
N LEU A 224 5.74 11.42 3.33
CA LEU A 224 5.42 10.13 3.94
C LEU A 224 6.39 9.78 5.08
N PHE A 225 7.68 10.08 4.90
CA PHE A 225 8.69 9.91 5.94
C PHE A 225 8.37 10.78 7.16
N HIS A 226 8.06 12.06 6.98
CA HIS A 226 7.70 12.94 8.10
C HIS A 226 6.44 12.47 8.82
N GLU A 227 5.38 12.09 8.10
CA GLU A 227 4.15 11.56 8.71
C GLU A 227 4.45 10.32 9.57
N TRP A 228 5.16 9.33 9.00
CA TRP A 228 5.53 8.11 9.73
C TRP A 228 6.48 8.39 10.90
N PHE A 229 7.43 9.30 10.72
CA PHE A 229 8.36 9.69 11.78
C PHE A 229 7.66 10.38 12.94
N VAL A 230 6.70 11.28 12.67
CA VAL A 230 5.88 11.94 13.70
C VAL A 230 5.06 10.91 14.47
N ILE A 231 4.40 9.98 13.77
CA ILE A 231 3.63 8.90 14.41
C ILE A 231 4.54 8.09 15.34
N LYS A 232 5.69 7.63 14.83
CA LYS A 232 6.61 6.78 15.61
C LYS A 232 7.27 7.51 16.78
N ASN A 233 7.59 8.79 16.63
CA ASN A 233 8.14 9.58 17.72
C ASN A 233 7.08 9.98 18.75
N GLY A 234 5.85 10.24 18.31
CA GLY A 234 4.71 10.47 19.19
C GLY A 234 4.48 9.26 20.10
N GLU A 235 4.45 8.05 19.52
CA GLU A 235 4.36 6.79 20.27
C GLU A 235 5.49 6.65 21.28
N LYS A 236 6.75 6.84 20.86
CA LYS A 236 7.92 6.74 21.76
C LYS A 236 7.85 7.74 22.91
N LYS A 237 7.50 8.99 22.65
CA LYS A 237 7.39 10.03 23.68
C LYS A 237 6.24 9.74 24.65
N HIS A 238 5.11 9.27 24.14
CA HIS A 238 3.97 8.86 24.96
C HIS A 238 4.34 7.69 25.88
N PHE A 239 4.95 6.63 25.35
CA PHE A 239 5.41 5.49 26.18
C PHE A 239 6.48 5.89 27.19
N ALA A 240 7.40 6.78 26.82
CA ALA A 240 8.40 7.32 27.75
C ALA A 240 7.75 8.11 28.90
N ASN A 241 6.69 8.88 28.62
CA ASN A 241 5.94 9.61 29.65
C ASN A 241 5.22 8.64 30.59
N LEU A 242 4.50 7.64 30.07
CA LEU A 242 3.85 6.61 30.88
C LEU A 242 4.86 5.86 31.75
N LYS A 243 6.02 5.53 31.18
CA LYS A 243 7.13 4.91 31.93
C LYS A 243 7.63 5.79 33.06
N LYS A 244 7.84 7.08 32.79
CA LYS A 244 8.30 8.06 33.79
C LYS A 244 7.29 8.21 34.92
N GLU A 245 6.00 8.25 34.60
CA GLU A 245 4.92 8.47 35.55
C GLU A 245 4.63 7.25 36.43
N PHE A 246 4.65 6.04 35.84
CA PHE A 246 4.14 4.84 36.49
C PHE A 246 5.17 3.76 36.78
N PHE A 247 6.31 3.76 36.09
CA PHE A 247 7.26 2.64 36.11
C PHE A 247 8.71 3.04 36.41
N THR A 248 8.98 4.32 36.69
CA THR A 248 10.33 4.83 37.00
C THR A 248 10.46 5.11 38.50
N PHE A 249 11.24 4.28 39.18
CA PHE A 249 11.47 4.38 40.62
C PHE A 249 12.97 4.23 40.94
N LEU A 250 13.47 5.01 41.91
CA LEU A 250 14.85 4.86 42.42
C LEU A 250 15.05 3.51 43.10
N ASN A 251 14.05 3.06 43.87
CA ASN A 251 13.99 1.76 44.49
C ASN A 251 12.59 1.19 44.32
N VAL A 252 12.49 -0.02 43.75
CA VAL A 252 11.21 -0.73 43.64
C VAL A 252 10.74 -1.18 45.02
N SER A 253 9.63 -0.61 45.49
CA SER A 253 8.95 -0.95 46.75
C SER A 253 8.29 -2.33 46.69
N SER A 254 8.17 -2.99 47.84
CA SER A 254 7.55 -4.30 48.02
C SER A 254 6.01 -4.26 47.98
N PHE A 255 5.45 -3.71 46.90
CA PHE A 255 4.01 -3.63 46.67
C PHE A 255 3.50 -4.86 45.92
N GLU A 256 2.24 -5.22 46.18
CA GLU A 256 1.53 -6.28 45.48
C GLU A 256 1.02 -5.74 44.13
N ARG A 257 1.76 -6.01 43.06
CA ARG A 257 1.46 -5.50 41.71
C ARG A 257 0.77 -6.55 40.87
N ILE A 258 -0.37 -6.22 40.27
CA ILE A 258 -1.07 -7.09 39.32
C ILE A 258 -1.03 -6.47 37.94
N PHE A 259 -0.45 -7.19 36.98
CA PHE A 259 -0.45 -6.85 35.56
C PHE A 259 -1.62 -7.57 34.87
N ILE A 260 -2.58 -6.81 34.38
CA ILE A 260 -3.75 -7.30 33.65
C ILE A 260 -3.52 -6.95 32.18
N ILE A 261 -3.28 -7.95 31.33
CA ILE A 261 -2.78 -7.73 29.97
C ILE A 261 -3.74 -8.33 28.95
N GLU A 262 -4.31 -7.50 28.09
CA GLU A 262 -5.05 -7.95 26.90
C GLU A 262 -4.12 -8.29 25.74
N ILE A 263 -4.42 -9.39 25.06
CA ILE A 263 -3.75 -9.80 23.83
C ILE A 263 -4.75 -9.83 22.66
N ASP A 264 -4.26 -9.48 21.46
CA ASP A 264 -4.98 -9.73 20.21
C ASP A 264 -4.62 -11.15 19.74
N THR A 265 -5.61 -12.04 19.75
CA THR A 265 -5.45 -13.46 19.39
C THR A 265 -4.91 -13.69 17.97
N ASN A 266 -5.07 -12.71 17.07
CA ASN A 266 -4.62 -12.83 15.68
C ASN A 266 -3.21 -12.28 15.44
N GLN A 267 -2.68 -11.46 16.35
CA GLN A 267 -1.43 -10.74 16.13
C GLN A 267 -0.31 -11.11 17.11
N TYR A 268 -0.65 -11.56 18.32
CA TYR A 268 0.38 -11.87 19.31
C TYR A 268 1.16 -13.14 18.97
N THR A 269 2.40 -13.21 19.48
CA THR A 269 3.20 -14.45 19.44
C THR A 269 3.52 -14.93 20.86
N ARG A 270 3.63 -16.25 21.05
CA ARG A 270 4.01 -16.84 22.34
C ARG A 270 5.38 -16.35 22.82
N VAL A 271 6.33 -16.21 21.89
CA VAL A 271 7.68 -15.69 22.16
C VAL A 271 7.60 -14.28 22.77
N GLU A 272 6.83 -13.40 22.15
CA GLU A 272 6.68 -12.02 22.61
C GLU A 272 6.08 -11.92 24.02
N LEU A 273 5.07 -12.76 24.30
CA LEU A 273 4.41 -12.84 25.60
C LEU A 273 5.34 -13.41 26.68
N LYS A 274 6.12 -14.45 26.35
CA LYS A 274 7.13 -15.02 27.25
C LYS A 274 8.23 -14.00 27.58
N GLU A 275 8.74 -13.27 26.59
CA GLU A 275 9.68 -12.17 26.82
C GLU A 275 9.10 -11.10 27.75
N LEU A 276 7.82 -10.74 27.56
CA LEU A 276 7.15 -9.76 28.42
C LEU A 276 7.06 -10.25 29.87
N ILE A 277 6.72 -11.53 30.09
CA ILE A 277 6.69 -12.16 31.42
C ILE A 277 8.08 -12.09 32.09
N PHE A 278 9.15 -12.38 31.35
CA PHE A 278 10.51 -12.25 31.86
C PHE A 278 10.87 -10.80 32.21
N ILE A 279 10.49 -9.83 31.38
CA ILE A 279 10.72 -8.41 31.66
C ILE A 279 9.98 -7.98 32.92
N ILE A 280 8.70 -8.34 33.06
CA ILE A 280 7.89 -8.03 34.24
C ILE A 280 8.52 -8.66 35.48
N SER A 281 8.87 -9.93 35.43
CA SER A 281 9.50 -10.61 36.56
C SER A 281 10.84 -9.97 36.95
N LYS A 282 11.71 -9.71 35.97
CA LYS A 282 13.04 -9.13 36.21
C LYS A 282 12.96 -7.75 36.86
N LYS A 283 11.97 -6.93 36.47
CA LYS A 283 11.82 -5.56 36.99
C LYS A 283 11.04 -5.48 38.30
N TRP A 284 10.06 -6.36 38.48
CA TRP A 284 9.09 -6.25 39.58
C TRP A 284 9.15 -7.41 40.59
N SER A 285 10.21 -8.22 40.54
CA SER A 285 10.51 -9.24 41.55
C SER A 285 11.85 -8.97 42.23
N LYS A 286 11.86 -9.05 43.56
CA LYS A 286 13.07 -9.03 44.39
C LYS A 286 12.97 -10.12 45.44
N ILE A 287 13.68 -11.22 45.21
CA ILE A 287 13.63 -12.43 46.05
C ILE A 287 15.02 -12.82 46.59
N SER A 288 15.97 -11.89 46.60
CA SER A 288 17.32 -12.16 47.11
C SER A 288 17.31 -12.39 48.63
N LYS A 289 18.28 -13.14 49.16
CA LYS A 289 18.43 -13.35 50.63
C LYS A 289 18.55 -12.04 51.43
N ARG A 290 18.99 -10.96 50.78
CA ARG A 290 19.27 -9.66 51.41
C ARG A 290 18.04 -8.74 51.41
N GLU A 291 16.99 -9.08 50.66
CA GLU A 291 15.78 -8.26 50.61
C GLU A 291 14.92 -8.56 51.85
N PRO A 292 14.69 -7.59 52.77
CA PRO A 292 13.92 -7.82 54.00
C PRO A 292 12.44 -8.07 53.72
N LYS A 293 11.91 -7.51 52.63
CA LYS A 293 10.51 -7.70 52.19
C LYS A 293 10.44 -8.24 50.76
N PRO A 294 10.79 -9.52 50.53
CA PRO A 294 10.72 -10.10 49.19
C PRO A 294 9.31 -10.06 48.60
N PHE A 295 9.24 -9.80 47.30
CA PHE A 295 7.99 -9.64 46.55
C PHE A 295 8.16 -10.09 45.10
N CYS A 296 7.05 -10.44 44.47
CA CYS A 296 6.96 -10.72 43.04
C CYS A 296 5.58 -10.27 42.51
N PRO A 297 5.44 -10.02 41.20
CA PRO A 297 4.20 -9.54 40.63
C PRO A 297 3.21 -10.68 40.32
N TYR A 298 1.95 -10.31 40.16
CA TYR A 298 0.88 -11.15 39.61
C TYR A 298 0.64 -10.80 38.15
N ILE A 299 0.20 -11.77 37.35
CA ILE A 299 -0.16 -11.56 35.95
C ILE A 299 -1.47 -12.26 35.62
N TYR A 300 -2.37 -11.54 34.96
CA TYR A 300 -3.55 -12.07 34.29
C TYR A 300 -3.45 -11.73 32.79
N ILE A 301 -3.65 -12.73 31.94
CA ILE A 301 -3.62 -12.57 30.48
C ILE A 301 -5.06 -12.73 29.99
N HIS A 302 -5.64 -11.64 29.51
CA HIS A 302 -6.99 -11.61 28.97
C HIS A 302 -6.99 -12.11 27.53
N ASN A 303 -8.05 -12.83 27.12
CA ASN A 303 -8.24 -13.43 25.78
C ASN A 303 -7.26 -14.54 25.36
N ILE A 304 -6.38 -15.02 26.24
CA ILE A 304 -5.58 -16.22 25.95
C ILE A 304 -6.44 -17.49 26.02
N ASN A 305 -6.25 -18.40 25.08
CA ASN A 305 -6.87 -19.72 25.11
C ASN A 305 -6.31 -20.55 26.29
N GLU A 306 -7.15 -21.31 27.00
CA GLU A 306 -6.72 -22.13 28.14
C GLU A 306 -5.62 -23.14 27.76
N LYS A 307 -5.72 -23.78 26.59
CA LYS A 307 -4.69 -24.71 26.10
C LYS A 307 -3.36 -23.99 25.87
N GLU A 308 -3.43 -22.78 25.33
CA GLU A 308 -2.26 -21.97 25.03
C GLU A 308 -1.58 -21.44 26.30
N LEU A 309 -2.36 -21.05 27.31
CA LEU A 309 -1.84 -20.70 28.63
C LEU A 309 -1.13 -21.89 29.30
N ILE A 310 -1.65 -23.10 29.14
CA ILE A 310 -1.00 -24.33 29.63
C ILE A 310 0.35 -24.55 28.93
N GLU A 311 0.41 -24.43 27.59
CA GLU A 311 1.65 -24.58 26.85
C GLU A 311 2.69 -23.50 27.21
N LEU A 312 2.28 -22.25 27.38
CA LEU A 312 3.15 -21.17 27.86
C LEU A 312 3.74 -21.50 29.25
N LYS A 313 2.90 -22.01 30.18
CA LYS A 313 3.35 -22.42 31.51
C LYS A 313 4.31 -23.61 31.45
N LYS A 314 4.09 -24.58 30.55
CA LYS A 314 5.01 -25.71 30.33
C LYS A 314 6.37 -25.23 29.85
N GLU A 315 6.42 -24.31 28.89
CA GLU A 315 7.68 -23.73 28.42
C GLU A 315 8.44 -23.03 29.55
N LEU A 316 7.74 -22.18 30.32
CA LEU A 316 8.34 -21.51 31.48
C LEU A 316 8.91 -22.52 32.50
N LEU A 317 8.18 -23.60 32.79
CA LEU A 317 8.68 -24.66 33.68
C LEU A 317 9.92 -25.36 33.11
N SER A 318 9.94 -25.64 31.80
CA SER A 318 11.10 -26.28 31.14
C SER A 318 12.35 -25.41 31.14
N GLU A 319 12.19 -24.09 31.27
CA GLU A 319 13.27 -23.09 31.39
C GLU A 319 13.61 -22.76 32.85
N ASP A 320 13.22 -23.60 33.81
CA ASP A 320 13.43 -23.41 35.25
C ASP A 320 12.84 -22.09 35.81
N PHE A 321 11.82 -21.53 35.14
CA PHE A 321 11.12 -20.35 35.61
C PHE A 321 10.03 -20.73 36.62
N LYS A 322 10.28 -20.46 37.91
CA LYS A 322 9.36 -20.80 39.00
C LYS A 322 8.20 -19.80 39.11
N PHE A 323 6.98 -20.30 39.06
CA PHE A 323 5.75 -19.55 39.27
C PHE A 323 4.72 -20.40 40.04
N ILE A 324 3.64 -19.75 40.47
CA ILE A 324 2.46 -20.42 41.06
C ILE A 324 1.18 -19.84 40.46
N ASP A 325 0.05 -20.54 40.61
CA ASP A 325 -1.24 -20.08 40.08
C ASP A 325 -2.45 -20.30 41.01
N GLY A 326 -2.20 -20.62 42.29
CA GLY A 326 -3.24 -20.69 43.32
C GLY A 326 -3.95 -22.02 43.48
N TYR A 327 -3.47 -23.06 42.79
CA TYR A 327 -3.96 -24.44 42.92
C TYR A 327 -2.95 -25.29 43.70
N ASN A 328 -3.39 -25.91 44.81
CA ASN A 328 -2.50 -26.65 45.70
C ASN A 328 -2.20 -28.08 45.25
N PHE A 329 -3.13 -28.70 44.52
CA PHE A 329 -3.03 -30.07 44.02
C PHE A 329 -3.91 -30.24 42.79
N ASN A 330 -3.74 -31.35 42.07
CA ASN A 330 -4.52 -31.64 40.87
C ASN A 330 -6.02 -31.73 41.18
N GLY A 331 -6.84 -30.92 40.48
CA GLY A 331 -8.28 -30.85 40.71
C GLY A 331 -8.71 -30.00 41.92
N ALA A 332 -7.78 -29.30 42.58
CA ALA A 332 -8.14 -28.36 43.65
C ALA A 332 -8.97 -27.18 43.13
N ASP A 333 -9.77 -26.58 44.01
CA ASP A 333 -10.35 -25.26 43.76
C ASP A 333 -9.28 -24.17 43.90
N PHE A 334 -9.53 -23.03 43.23
CA PHE A 334 -8.66 -21.85 43.36
C PHE A 334 -8.67 -21.34 44.80
N ASN A 335 -7.48 -21.22 45.40
CA ASN A 335 -7.33 -20.76 46.77
C ASN A 335 -6.56 -19.43 46.80
N PRO A 336 -7.23 -18.30 47.12
CA PRO A 336 -6.57 -17.01 47.28
C PRO A 336 -5.40 -17.05 48.27
N SER A 337 -5.49 -17.83 49.36
CA SER A 337 -4.41 -17.97 50.34
C SER A 337 -3.18 -18.67 49.77
N SER A 338 -3.35 -19.54 48.77
CA SER A 338 -2.25 -20.23 48.09
C SER A 338 -1.47 -19.28 47.18
N ILE A 339 -2.17 -18.52 46.33
CA ILE A 339 -1.50 -17.61 45.39
C ILE A 339 -0.86 -16.41 46.09
N VAL A 340 -1.37 -15.98 47.26
CA VAL A 340 -0.75 -14.90 48.05
C VAL A 340 0.45 -15.33 48.89
N GLN A 341 0.91 -16.59 48.78
CA GLN A 341 2.12 -17.00 49.47
C GLN A 341 3.30 -16.06 49.15
N ARG A 342 4.13 -15.81 50.15
CA ARG A 342 5.25 -14.88 50.03
C ARG A 342 6.32 -15.50 49.13
N ALA A 343 6.70 -14.78 48.09
CA ALA A 343 7.86 -15.15 47.27
C ALA A 343 9.15 -14.81 48.02
N ASP A 344 10.15 -15.69 48.02
CA ASP A 344 11.43 -15.47 48.69
C ASP A 344 12.57 -16.27 48.04
N TYR A 345 13.77 -16.19 48.63
CA TYR A 345 14.95 -16.90 48.14
C TYR A 345 14.80 -18.43 48.23
N SER A 346 14.02 -18.96 49.16
CA SER A 346 13.89 -20.41 49.33
C SER A 346 12.97 -21.02 48.28
N ASN A 347 11.80 -20.41 48.04
CA ASN A 347 10.82 -20.92 47.08
C ASN A 347 11.03 -20.41 45.65
N GLN A 348 11.84 -19.37 45.47
CA GLN A 348 12.22 -18.81 44.18
C GLN A 348 11.03 -18.36 43.29
N ILE A 349 9.87 -18.06 43.87
CA ILE A 349 8.67 -17.70 43.09
C ILE A 349 8.90 -16.35 42.38
N LYS A 350 8.90 -16.37 41.05
CA LYS A 350 9.25 -15.22 40.22
C LYS A 350 8.02 -14.44 39.73
N ILE A 351 6.87 -15.11 39.59
CA ILE A 351 5.59 -14.56 39.15
C ILE A 351 4.43 -15.41 39.68
N LYS A 352 3.25 -14.81 39.81
CA LYS A 352 2.00 -15.46 40.22
C LYS A 352 0.94 -15.33 39.12
N PHE A 353 0.50 -16.43 38.52
CA PHE A 353 -0.52 -16.42 37.46
C PHE A 353 -1.92 -16.42 38.04
N ILE A 354 -2.72 -15.44 37.63
CA ILE A 354 -4.16 -15.44 37.85
C ILE A 354 -4.78 -16.03 36.57
N ASN A 355 -5.44 -17.18 36.67
CA ASN A 355 -5.92 -17.89 35.48
C ASN A 355 -7.25 -17.35 34.93
N LYS A 356 -8.06 -16.70 35.77
CA LYS A 356 -9.39 -16.17 35.39
C LYS A 356 -9.58 -14.77 35.95
N ILE A 357 -10.25 -13.90 35.18
CA ILE A 357 -10.50 -12.50 35.59
C ILE A 357 -11.29 -12.43 36.90
N THR A 358 -12.21 -13.36 37.11
CA THR A 358 -13.05 -13.46 38.31
C THR A 358 -12.26 -13.74 39.58
N PHE A 359 -11.01 -14.20 39.48
CA PHE A 359 -10.15 -14.47 40.64
C PHE A 359 -9.42 -13.21 41.14
N ILE A 360 -9.34 -12.15 40.33
CA ILE A 360 -8.57 -10.94 40.68
C ILE A 360 -9.07 -10.34 42.01
N ASP A 361 -10.39 -10.19 42.17
CA ASP A 361 -10.97 -9.58 43.39
C ASP A 361 -10.70 -10.43 44.64
N GLY A 362 -10.69 -11.76 44.50
CA GLY A 362 -10.33 -12.68 45.57
C GLY A 362 -8.87 -12.51 46.00
N VAL A 363 -7.97 -12.36 45.04
CA VAL A 363 -6.54 -12.08 45.29
C VAL A 363 -6.34 -10.73 45.95
N LEU A 364 -7.04 -9.69 45.47
CA LEU A 364 -6.99 -8.36 46.08
C LEU A 364 -7.46 -8.39 47.53
N LYS A 365 -8.54 -9.11 47.86
CA LYS A 365 -9.01 -9.23 49.25
C LYS A 365 -8.01 -9.98 50.14
N ALA A 366 -7.34 -11.01 49.61
CA ALA A 366 -6.41 -11.84 50.38
C ALA A 366 -5.01 -11.20 50.58
N THR A 367 -4.60 -10.29 49.70
CA THR A 367 -3.27 -9.66 49.73
C THR A 367 -3.14 -8.62 50.85
N LYS A 368 -2.05 -8.72 51.62
CA LYS A 368 -1.72 -7.81 52.73
C LYS A 368 -0.66 -6.81 52.27
N GLY A 369 -0.98 -5.52 52.29
CA GLY A 369 -0.06 -4.44 51.86
C GLY A 369 -0.65 -3.51 50.80
N THR A 370 0.20 -2.61 50.29
CA THR A 370 -0.12 -1.67 49.21
C THR A 370 -0.26 -2.41 47.89
N LYS A 371 -1.34 -2.14 47.17
CA LYS A 371 -1.73 -2.83 45.93
C LYS A 371 -1.71 -1.86 44.77
N GLU A 372 -1.19 -2.31 43.63
CA GLU A 372 -1.23 -1.57 42.38
C GLU A 372 -1.73 -2.48 41.25
N LEU A 373 -2.70 -1.99 40.48
CA LEU A 373 -3.25 -2.64 39.31
C LEU A 373 -2.79 -1.89 38.07
N TYR A 374 -2.17 -2.60 37.15
CA TYR A 374 -1.76 -2.09 35.85
C TYR A 374 -2.51 -2.86 34.77
N GLN A 375 -3.49 -2.21 34.15
CA GLN A 375 -4.31 -2.81 33.10
C GLN A 375 -3.91 -2.26 31.74
N PHE A 376 -3.45 -3.16 30.86
CA PHE A 376 -3.14 -2.89 29.47
C PHE A 376 -4.28 -3.41 28.59
N TYR A 377 -4.90 -2.53 27.80
CA TYR A 377 -6.07 -2.85 26.97
C TYR A 377 -5.93 -2.30 25.54
N LEU A 378 -6.59 -2.93 24.57
CA LEU A 378 -6.52 -2.56 23.15
C LEU A 378 -7.54 -1.47 22.78
N LYS A 379 -8.82 -1.72 23.07
CA LYS A 379 -9.92 -0.82 22.68
C LYS A 379 -10.53 -0.11 23.89
N GLN A 380 -10.95 -0.88 24.89
CA GLN A 380 -11.62 -0.36 26.08
C GLN A 380 -11.19 -1.14 27.33
N PRO A 381 -11.13 -0.52 28.52
CA PRO A 381 -10.88 -1.23 29.76
C PRO A 381 -11.95 -2.30 30.02
N PHE A 382 -11.51 -3.50 30.39
CA PHE A 382 -12.34 -4.69 30.60
C PHE A 382 -12.37 -5.17 32.06
N TYR A 383 -11.76 -4.41 32.97
CA TYR A 383 -11.72 -4.68 34.41
C TYR A 383 -11.84 -3.36 35.14
N GLN A 384 -12.63 -3.32 36.19
CA GLN A 384 -12.84 -2.14 37.02
C GLN A 384 -12.71 -2.57 38.47
N ASN A 385 -11.99 -1.75 39.26
CA ASN A 385 -11.90 -1.93 40.69
C ASN A 385 -12.45 -0.68 41.38
N ASP A 386 -13.53 -0.86 42.14
CA ASP A 386 -14.24 0.23 42.83
C ASP A 386 -13.58 0.63 44.17
N GLN A 387 -12.49 -0.04 44.57
CA GLN A 387 -11.81 0.25 45.83
C GLN A 387 -10.89 1.46 45.70
N ALA A 388 -11.30 2.60 46.26
CA ALA A 388 -10.55 3.86 46.23
C ALA A 388 -9.14 3.77 46.85
N SER A 389 -8.87 2.79 47.71
CA SER A 389 -7.55 2.56 48.32
C SER A 389 -6.54 1.85 47.43
N ILE A 390 -6.94 1.38 46.24
CA ILE A 390 -6.07 0.65 45.32
C ILE A 390 -5.77 1.54 44.11
N LYS A 391 -4.48 1.69 43.82
CA LYS A 391 -4.04 2.42 42.62
C LYS A 391 -4.35 1.55 41.39
N HIS A 392 -5.33 1.95 40.58
CA HIS A 392 -5.67 1.28 39.32
C HIS A 392 -5.33 2.18 38.15
N ILE A 393 -4.29 1.78 37.40
CA ILE A 393 -3.81 2.48 36.21
C ILE A 393 -4.26 1.70 34.98
N GLN A 394 -4.94 2.38 34.07
CA GLN A 394 -5.45 1.83 32.81
C GLN A 394 -4.67 2.47 31.65
N ILE A 395 -4.03 1.63 30.83
CA ILE A 395 -3.15 2.05 29.74
C ILE A 395 -3.60 1.40 28.44
N GLN A 396 -3.96 2.23 27.47
CA GLN A 396 -4.26 1.75 26.13
C GLN A 396 -2.97 1.40 25.38
N ILE A 397 -2.98 0.28 24.67
CA ILE A 397 -1.88 -0.19 23.80
C ILE A 397 -2.43 -0.60 22.44
N ASN A 398 -1.58 -0.54 21.40
CA ASN A 398 -1.97 -0.99 20.05
C ASN A 398 -1.55 -2.45 19.81
N GLN A 399 -0.46 -2.88 20.45
CA GLN A 399 0.12 -4.21 20.33
C GLN A 399 0.90 -4.57 21.60
N LEU A 400 1.11 -5.87 21.83
CA LEU A 400 1.75 -6.40 23.04
C LEU A 400 3.16 -5.83 23.27
N SER A 401 3.94 -5.62 22.21
CA SER A 401 5.28 -5.01 22.26
C SER A 401 5.29 -3.59 22.82
N ASN A 402 4.18 -2.84 22.77
CA ASN A 402 4.11 -1.52 23.37
C ASN A 402 4.35 -1.58 24.88
N ILE A 403 3.87 -2.63 25.55
CA ILE A 403 4.05 -2.79 27.00
C ILE A 403 5.53 -2.77 27.34
N LYS A 404 6.38 -3.48 26.59
CA LYS A 404 7.84 -3.54 26.83
C LYS A 404 8.51 -2.16 26.84
N ASN A 405 7.98 -1.22 26.07
CA ASN A 405 8.48 0.16 26.01
C ASN A 405 7.95 1.05 27.15
N ILE A 406 6.82 0.66 27.77
CA ILE A 406 6.15 1.36 28.87
C ILE A 406 6.72 0.92 30.24
N ILE A 407 6.94 -0.37 30.46
CA ILE A 407 7.48 -0.89 31.74
C ILE A 407 8.99 -0.76 31.87
#